data_AF-A0A674NQ44-F1
#
_entry.id   AF-A0A674NQ44-F1
#
_cell.length_a   1.000
_cell.length_b   1.000
_cell.length_c   1.000
_cell.angle_alpha   90.00
_cell.angle_beta   90.00
_cell.angle_gamma   90.00
#
_symmetry.space_group_name_H-M   'P 1'
#
loop_
_entity.id
_entity.type
_entity.pdbx_description
1 polymer ?
#
loop_
_entity_poly.entity_id
_entity_poly.type
_entity_poly.pdbx_seq_one_letter_code
_entity_poly.pdbx_strand_id
1 'polypeptide(L)'
;MATENSETFLSSIIETSQLIQSGSPKIYQLNTVMKITEGLKTVTVGTKKVNRLNKTILLLGETGTGKSALINVLVNYAMGVKWGDEVWFKIVEEETTRQSESQTLDVIMYQIFGFEGKTLPFSLTLVDTPGYGDNRDDINDDIIGERLLEWFTSDGGVHEVHAVGLVLKASDNRLSDRLRYVFDSVASLFRANMEENIFALLTHSVTEAETLRTTEDH
;
A
#
# COMPACT_ATOMS: atom_id res chain seq x y z
N MET A 1 19.89 -22.20 -11.97
CA MET A 1 18.79 -22.91 -11.27
C MET A 1 17.87 -21.98 -10.47
N ALA A 2 18.36 -20.96 -9.75
CA ALA A 2 17.46 -20.02 -9.03
C ALA A 2 16.82 -18.94 -9.94
N THR A 3 17.49 -18.57 -11.05
CA THR A 3 17.05 -17.52 -11.99
C THR A 3 15.93 -17.97 -12.93
N GLU A 4 15.99 -19.19 -13.48
CA GLU A 4 14.95 -19.72 -14.39
C GLU A 4 13.56 -19.83 -13.74
N ASN A 5 13.49 -20.13 -12.43
CA ASN A 5 12.23 -20.17 -11.67
C ASN A 5 11.65 -18.78 -11.36
N SER A 6 12.45 -17.71 -11.50
CA SER A 6 12.02 -16.32 -11.30
C SER A 6 11.41 -15.76 -12.58
N GLU A 7 12.07 -15.97 -13.71
CA GLU A 7 11.61 -15.51 -15.03
C GLU A 7 10.28 -16.16 -15.41
N THR A 8 10.18 -17.49 -15.30
CA THR A 8 8.94 -18.24 -15.58
C THR A 8 7.76 -17.78 -14.71
N PHE A 9 8.03 -17.36 -13.47
CA PHE A 9 7.01 -16.87 -12.56
C PHE A 9 6.47 -15.49 -12.96
N LEU A 10 7.35 -14.52 -13.19
CA LEU A 10 6.92 -13.18 -13.59
C LEU A 10 6.21 -13.21 -14.95
N SER A 11 6.63 -14.05 -15.88
CA SER A 11 5.92 -14.27 -17.15
C SER A 11 4.47 -14.70 -16.93
N SER A 12 4.20 -15.63 -16.02
CA SER A 12 2.82 -16.07 -15.73
C SER A 12 1.93 -14.95 -15.16
N ILE A 13 2.52 -14.03 -14.38
CA ILE A 13 1.80 -12.86 -13.87
C ILE A 13 1.56 -11.85 -15.00
N ILE A 14 2.55 -11.63 -15.86
CA ILE A 14 2.44 -10.75 -17.03
C ILE A 14 1.32 -11.22 -17.97
N GLU A 15 1.26 -12.51 -18.27
CA GLU A 15 0.24 -13.10 -19.17
C GLU A 15 -1.20 -12.87 -18.69
N THR A 16 -1.39 -12.78 -17.37
CA THR A 16 -2.71 -12.57 -16.77
C THR A 16 -2.99 -11.10 -16.45
N SER A 17 -2.00 -10.21 -16.58
CA SER A 17 -2.08 -8.79 -16.22
C SER A 17 -2.30 -7.92 -17.46
N GLN A 18 -2.86 -6.72 -17.27
CA GLN A 18 -3.10 -5.77 -18.37
C GLN A 18 -1.94 -4.80 -18.51
N LEU A 19 -1.34 -4.68 -19.70
CA LEU A 19 -0.33 -3.64 -19.97
C LEU A 19 -0.98 -2.25 -19.92
N ILE A 20 -0.49 -1.37 -19.04
CA ILE A 20 -0.93 0.03 -18.93
C ILE A 20 -0.01 0.95 -19.73
N GLN A 21 1.31 0.77 -19.58
CA GLN A 21 2.31 1.64 -20.19
C GLN A 21 3.44 0.81 -20.78
N SER A 22 3.74 1.06 -22.06
CA SER A 22 4.93 0.56 -22.73
C SER A 22 6.16 1.40 -22.37
N GLY A 23 7.33 0.79 -22.28
CA GLY A 23 8.58 1.44 -21.90
C GLY A 23 9.56 0.47 -21.23
N SER A 24 10.66 0.99 -20.70
CA SER A 24 11.53 0.27 -19.76
C SER A 24 11.52 1.05 -18.43
N PRO A 25 10.83 0.55 -17.38
CA PRO A 25 10.09 -0.72 -17.34
C PRO A 25 8.72 -0.66 -18.03
N LYS A 26 8.20 -1.82 -18.43
CA LYS A 26 6.79 -1.99 -18.81
C LYS A 26 5.92 -2.01 -17.56
N ILE A 27 4.80 -1.29 -17.55
CA ILE A 27 3.90 -1.19 -16.40
C ILE A 27 2.62 -1.99 -16.67
N TYR A 28 2.31 -2.92 -15.77
CA TYR A 28 1.13 -3.78 -15.85
C TYR A 28 0.19 -3.57 -14.66
N GLN A 29 -1.12 -3.49 -14.93
CA GLN A 29 -2.16 -3.59 -13.92
C GLN A 29 -2.31 -5.07 -13.56
N LEU A 30 -2.15 -5.39 -12.27
CA LEU A 30 -2.35 -6.76 -11.78
C LEU A 30 -3.80 -7.18 -11.94
N ASN A 31 -4.00 -8.43 -12.35
CA ASN A 31 -5.29 -9.07 -12.24
C ASN A 31 -5.58 -9.42 -10.78
N THR A 32 -6.64 -8.82 -10.23
CA THR A 32 -7.00 -8.94 -8.82
C THR A 32 -8.45 -9.37 -8.66
N VAL A 33 -8.74 -10.00 -7.52
CA VAL A 33 -10.11 -10.27 -7.09
C VAL A 33 -10.51 -9.20 -6.09
N MET A 34 -11.53 -8.40 -6.43
CA MET A 34 -12.10 -7.42 -5.53
C MET A 34 -13.32 -8.01 -4.79
N LYS A 35 -13.39 -7.81 -3.48
CA LYS A 35 -14.55 -8.14 -2.66
C LYS A 35 -14.88 -6.98 -1.72
N ILE A 36 -16.16 -6.68 -1.57
CA ILE A 36 -16.66 -5.75 -0.54
C ILE A 36 -17.45 -6.58 0.48
N THR A 37 -17.11 -6.48 1.75
CA THR A 37 -17.81 -7.18 2.85
C THR A 37 -17.91 -6.22 4.02
N GLU A 38 -19.13 -5.97 4.52
CA GLU A 38 -19.36 -5.08 5.68
C GLU A 38 -18.70 -3.69 5.54
N GLY A 39 -18.65 -3.13 4.32
CA GLY A 39 -18.00 -1.83 4.09
C GLY A 39 -16.47 -1.87 4.00
N LEU A 40 -15.84 -3.05 4.01
CA LEU A 40 -14.42 -3.22 3.77
C LEU A 40 -14.16 -3.64 2.31
N LYS A 41 -13.37 -2.85 1.57
CA LYS A 41 -12.86 -3.24 0.25
C LYS A 41 -11.60 -4.09 0.42
N THR A 42 -11.64 -5.30 -0.13
CA THR A 42 -10.47 -6.18 -0.22
C THR A 42 -10.09 -6.38 -1.67
N VAL A 43 -8.81 -6.20 -1.99
CA VAL A 43 -8.19 -6.43 -3.30
C VAL A 43 -7.15 -7.53 -3.12
N THR A 44 -7.38 -8.69 -3.71
CA THR A 44 -6.52 -9.86 -3.54
C THR A 44 -5.78 -10.20 -4.83
N VAL A 45 -4.48 -10.43 -4.73
CA VAL A 45 -3.66 -11.05 -5.79
C VAL A 45 -3.11 -12.38 -5.31
N GLY A 46 -3.20 -13.39 -6.18
CA GLY A 46 -2.78 -14.77 -5.89
C GLY A 46 -3.73 -15.52 -4.96
N THR A 47 -3.26 -16.65 -4.42
CA THR A 47 -4.10 -17.60 -3.68
C THR A 47 -3.56 -17.85 -2.28
N LYS A 48 -4.39 -17.64 -1.26
CA LYS A 48 -4.04 -17.87 0.16
C LYS A 48 -3.77 -19.36 0.42
N LYS A 49 -2.62 -19.67 1.01
CA LYS A 49 -2.28 -21.02 1.48
C LYS A 49 -2.55 -21.13 2.99
N VAL A 50 -3.30 -22.15 3.40
CA VAL A 50 -3.83 -22.33 4.78
C VAL A 50 -2.75 -22.37 5.87
N ASN A 51 -1.51 -22.73 5.52
CA ASN A 51 -0.39 -22.89 6.47
C ASN A 51 0.75 -21.87 6.28
N ARG A 52 0.49 -20.74 5.62
CA ARG A 52 1.50 -19.68 5.45
C ARG A 52 1.23 -18.53 6.42
N LEU A 53 2.30 -18.05 7.05
CA LEU A 53 2.25 -16.84 7.87
C LEU A 53 1.84 -15.66 7.00
N ASN A 54 1.06 -14.75 7.58
CA ASN A 54 0.65 -13.50 6.96
C ASN A 54 1.03 -12.34 7.87
N LYS A 55 1.72 -11.34 7.33
CA LYS A 55 2.05 -10.10 8.04
C LYS A 55 1.23 -8.96 7.49
N THR A 56 0.71 -8.14 8.39
CA THR A 56 -0.18 -7.03 8.05
C THR A 56 0.48 -5.71 8.41
N ILE A 57 0.51 -4.79 7.46
CA ILE A 57 1.02 -3.43 7.65
C ILE A 57 -0.14 -2.45 7.47
N LEU A 58 -0.35 -1.58 8.45
CA LEU A 58 -1.28 -0.47 8.38
C LEU A 58 -0.56 0.80 7.93
N LEU A 59 -1.06 1.47 6.90
CA LEU A 59 -0.45 2.69 6.36
C LEU A 59 -1.29 3.92 6.73
N LEU A 60 -0.68 4.89 7.41
CA LEU A 60 -1.29 6.15 7.80
C LEU A 60 -0.53 7.31 7.16
N GLY A 61 -1.22 8.38 6.78
CA GLY A 61 -0.59 9.57 6.18
C GLY A 61 -1.61 10.45 5.47
N GLU A 62 -1.32 11.74 5.32
CA GLU A 62 -2.21 12.72 4.67
C GLU A 62 -2.52 12.37 3.21
N THR A 63 -3.57 12.97 2.67
CA THR A 63 -3.86 12.86 1.24
C THR A 63 -2.69 13.40 0.42
N GLY A 64 -2.28 12.64 -0.60
CA GLY A 64 -1.16 13.00 -1.47
C GLY A 64 0.22 12.80 -0.85
N THR A 65 0.35 12.10 0.28
CA THR A 65 1.66 11.66 0.83
C THR A 65 2.24 10.44 0.08
N GLY A 66 1.55 9.89 -0.92
CA GLY A 66 2.10 8.80 -1.72
C GLY A 66 1.90 7.39 -1.13
N LYS A 67 0.93 7.18 -0.23
CA LYS A 67 0.58 5.84 0.29
C LYS A 67 0.35 4.81 -0.82
N SER A 68 -0.43 5.16 -1.84
CA SER A 68 -0.70 4.29 -3.00
C SER A 68 0.56 3.94 -3.79
N ALA A 69 1.52 4.86 -3.90
CA ALA A 69 2.81 4.60 -4.53
C ALA A 69 3.63 3.61 -3.68
N LEU A 70 3.65 3.79 -2.35
CA LEU A 70 4.29 2.86 -1.43
C LEU A 70 3.67 1.46 -1.51
N ILE A 71 2.35 1.34 -1.60
CA ILE A 71 1.66 0.06 -1.77
C ILE A 71 2.17 -0.65 -3.02
N ASN A 72 2.21 0.03 -4.16
CA ASN A 72 2.74 -0.55 -5.40
C ASN A 72 4.20 -1.00 -5.24
N VAL A 73 5.05 -0.21 -4.55
CA VAL A 73 6.44 -0.59 -4.26
C VAL A 73 6.51 -1.87 -3.41
N LEU A 74 5.76 -1.92 -2.30
CA LEU A 74 5.75 -3.07 -1.39
C LEU A 74 5.20 -4.34 -2.06
N VAL A 75 4.23 -4.21 -2.96
CA VAL A 75 3.72 -5.32 -3.77
C VAL A 75 4.82 -5.85 -4.69
N ASN A 76 5.49 -4.99 -5.47
CA ASN A 76 6.58 -5.43 -6.35
C ASN A 76 7.73 -6.08 -5.55
N TYR A 77 8.07 -5.50 -4.39
CA TYR A 77 9.06 -6.06 -3.48
C TYR A 77 8.66 -7.46 -2.99
N ALA A 78 7.42 -7.64 -2.52
CA ALA A 78 6.90 -8.93 -2.07
C ALA A 78 6.89 -9.98 -3.19
N MET A 79 6.55 -9.57 -4.42
CA MET A 79 6.52 -10.42 -5.60
C MET A 79 7.92 -10.84 -6.10
N GLY A 80 8.98 -10.19 -5.64
CA GLY A 80 10.36 -10.48 -6.04
C GLY A 80 10.80 -9.78 -7.32
N VAL A 81 10.12 -8.70 -7.72
CA VAL A 81 10.52 -7.88 -8.86
C VAL A 81 11.81 -7.14 -8.53
N LYS A 82 12.77 -7.21 -9.47
CA LYS A 82 14.08 -6.58 -9.37
C LYS A 82 14.21 -5.49 -10.42
N TRP A 83 15.12 -4.55 -10.17
CA TRP A 83 15.43 -3.45 -11.08
C TRP A 83 15.77 -3.90 -12.52
N GLY A 84 16.35 -5.10 -12.68
CA GLY A 84 16.72 -5.65 -13.98
C GLY A 84 15.60 -6.39 -14.74
N ASP A 85 14.42 -6.59 -14.15
CA ASP A 85 13.35 -7.38 -14.78
C ASP A 85 12.56 -6.60 -15.83
N GLU A 86 12.84 -5.30 -16.00
CA GLU A 86 12.15 -4.36 -16.93
C GLU A 86 10.62 -4.39 -16.85
N VAL A 87 10.08 -4.77 -15.68
CA VAL A 87 8.65 -4.87 -15.41
C VAL A 87 8.30 -4.18 -14.11
N TRP A 88 7.12 -3.57 -14.06
CA TRP A 88 6.54 -2.99 -12.86
C TRP A 88 5.05 -3.30 -12.80
N PHE A 89 4.57 -3.67 -11.61
CA PHE A 89 3.16 -3.97 -11.39
C PHE A 89 2.46 -2.86 -10.60
N LYS A 90 1.24 -2.50 -11.00
CA LYS A 90 0.32 -1.67 -10.22
C LYS A 90 -0.81 -2.54 -9.69
N ILE A 91 -1.08 -2.45 -8.39
CA ILE A 91 -2.25 -3.07 -7.74
C ILE A 91 -3.32 -2.02 -7.43
N VAL A 92 -2.90 -0.78 -7.16
CA VAL A 92 -3.80 0.34 -6.94
C VAL A 92 -4.27 0.85 -8.29
N GLU A 93 -5.57 0.75 -8.55
CA GLU A 93 -6.19 1.32 -9.75
C GLU A 93 -6.24 2.86 -9.62
N GLU A 94 -5.73 3.57 -10.62
CA GLU A 94 -5.91 5.02 -10.73
C GLU A 94 -7.31 5.26 -11.31
N GLU A 95 -8.15 6.03 -10.60
CA GLU A 95 -9.55 6.27 -10.96
C GLU A 95 -9.68 7.02 -12.30
N THR A 96 -9.64 6.29 -13.41
CA THR A 96 -10.05 6.81 -14.71
C THR A 96 -11.54 6.56 -14.88
N THR A 97 -12.33 7.63 -14.75
CA THR A 97 -13.75 7.78 -15.15
C THR A 97 -14.85 7.39 -14.13
N ARG A 98 -15.54 8.44 -13.66
CA ARG A 98 -16.99 8.52 -13.37
C ARG A 98 -17.59 7.39 -12.52
N GLN A 99 -17.45 7.52 -11.21
CA GLN A 99 -18.56 7.19 -10.30
C GLN A 99 -18.82 8.38 -9.37
N SER A 100 -19.75 9.23 -9.80
CA SER A 100 -20.66 9.90 -8.89
C SER A 100 -21.46 8.82 -8.14
N GLU A 101 -21.63 8.98 -6.83
CA GLU A 101 -22.62 8.29 -5.98
C GLU A 101 -22.28 6.90 -5.42
N SER A 102 -21.09 6.70 -4.85
CA SER A 102 -20.89 5.68 -3.82
C SER A 102 -19.90 6.19 -2.78
N GLN A 103 -20.40 6.45 -1.58
CA GLN A 103 -19.64 6.96 -0.45
C GLN A 103 -18.48 6.01 -0.07
N THR A 104 -17.28 6.58 0.07
CA THR A 104 -16.26 6.23 1.08
C THR A 104 -16.24 4.78 1.56
N LEU A 105 -15.54 3.90 0.83
CA LEU A 105 -14.85 2.79 1.49
C LEU A 105 -13.47 3.34 1.86
N ASP A 106 -13.40 3.87 3.07
CA ASP A 106 -12.24 4.61 3.57
C ASP A 106 -10.99 3.71 3.68
N VAL A 107 -11.16 2.43 4.00
CA VAL A 107 -10.06 1.50 4.21
C VAL A 107 -10.05 0.43 3.12
N ILE A 108 -8.91 0.23 2.46
CA ILE A 108 -8.71 -0.81 1.44
C ILE A 108 -7.64 -1.79 1.90
N MET A 109 -7.98 -3.08 1.88
CA MET A 109 -7.04 -4.15 2.20
C MET A 109 -6.50 -4.79 0.92
N TYR A 110 -5.19 -4.68 0.71
CA TYR A 110 -4.47 -5.34 -0.37
C TYR A 110 -3.84 -6.62 0.16
N GLN A 111 -4.27 -7.77 -0.36
CA GLN A 111 -3.79 -9.09 0.05
C GLN A 111 -2.91 -9.69 -1.03
N ILE A 112 -1.64 -9.94 -0.69
CA ILE A 112 -0.61 -10.45 -1.59
C ILE A 112 -0.24 -11.87 -1.16
N PHE A 113 -0.80 -12.86 -1.85
CA PHE A 113 -0.68 -14.28 -1.50
C PHE A 113 0.04 -15.10 -2.57
N GLY A 114 0.70 -16.18 -2.16
CA GLY A 114 1.37 -17.11 -3.08
C GLY A 114 2.76 -16.66 -3.55
N PHE A 115 3.25 -15.52 -3.03
CA PHE A 115 4.59 -14.98 -3.30
C PHE A 115 5.59 -15.29 -2.17
N GLU A 116 5.22 -16.14 -1.21
CA GLU A 116 6.11 -16.49 -0.10
C GLU A 116 7.35 -17.25 -0.60
N GLY A 117 8.52 -16.87 -0.10
CA GLY A 117 9.80 -17.41 -0.53
C GLY A 117 10.38 -16.75 -1.79
N LYS A 118 9.73 -15.70 -2.32
CA LYS A 118 10.36 -14.75 -3.25
C LYS A 118 11.28 -13.83 -2.43
N THR A 119 10.82 -12.63 -2.10
CA THR A 119 11.57 -11.74 -1.20
C THR A 119 11.19 -11.94 0.26
N LEU A 120 9.91 -12.17 0.53
CA LEU A 120 9.38 -12.30 1.89
C LEU A 120 9.09 -13.77 2.23
N PRO A 121 9.38 -14.24 3.47
CA PRO A 121 9.07 -15.61 3.89
C PRO A 121 7.58 -15.82 4.25
N PHE A 122 6.76 -14.78 4.14
CA PHE A 122 5.35 -14.73 4.52
C PHE A 122 4.51 -14.02 3.46
N SER A 123 3.20 -14.23 3.52
CA SER A 123 2.21 -13.44 2.78
C SER A 123 2.10 -12.04 3.37
N LEU A 124 1.80 -11.05 2.53
CA LEU A 124 1.72 -9.65 2.93
C LEU A 124 0.29 -9.14 2.77
N THR A 125 -0.20 -8.46 3.79
CA THR A 125 -1.43 -7.67 3.74
C THR A 125 -1.08 -6.22 4.00
N LEU A 126 -1.48 -5.32 3.10
CA LEU A 126 -1.31 -3.88 3.24
C LEU A 126 -2.68 -3.24 3.42
N VAL A 127 -2.78 -2.31 4.37
CA VAL A 127 -4.04 -1.67 4.71
C VAL A 127 -3.87 -0.20 4.45
N ASP A 128 -4.53 0.27 3.40
CA ASP A 128 -4.55 1.68 3.02
C ASP A 128 -5.72 2.35 3.74
N THR A 129 -5.43 3.46 4.42
CA THR A 129 -6.46 4.30 5.04
C THR A 129 -6.67 5.56 4.20
N PRO A 130 -7.78 6.29 4.37
CA PRO A 130 -7.92 7.59 3.72
C PRO A 130 -6.80 8.50 4.18
N GLY A 131 -6.46 9.46 3.33
CA GLY A 131 -5.65 10.57 3.79
C GLY A 131 -6.46 11.49 4.67
N TYR A 132 -5.95 11.82 5.85
CA TYR A 132 -6.49 12.91 6.66
C TYR A 132 -6.06 14.25 6.03
N GLY A 133 -6.85 15.31 6.23
CA GLY A 133 -6.52 16.66 5.73
C GLY A 133 -7.07 17.05 4.35
N ASP A 134 -7.90 16.23 3.70
CA ASP A 134 -8.64 16.70 2.51
C ASP A 134 -9.78 17.63 2.98
N ASN A 135 -9.91 18.81 2.37
CA ASN A 135 -10.88 19.87 2.74
C ASN A 135 -12.34 19.50 2.43
N ARG A 136 -12.66 18.21 2.41
CA ARG A 136 -14.02 17.69 2.20
C ARG A 136 -14.59 17.37 3.56
N ASP A 137 -15.01 18.45 4.18
CA ASP A 137 -15.75 18.56 5.41
C ASP A 137 -14.92 18.31 6.69
N ASP A 138 -15.16 19.12 7.71
CA ASP A 138 -14.66 18.99 9.09
C ASP A 138 -15.21 17.72 9.78
N ILE A 139 -15.30 16.60 9.04
CA ILE A 139 -15.88 15.34 9.48
C ILE A 139 -14.75 14.50 10.08
N ASN A 140 -14.59 14.68 11.38
CA ASN A 140 -14.10 13.76 12.40
C ASN A 140 -12.98 12.79 11.98
N ASP A 141 -11.76 13.10 12.41
CA ASP A 141 -10.67 12.10 12.54
C ASP A 141 -11.08 10.88 13.38
N ASP A 142 -12.12 11.02 14.22
CA ASP A 142 -12.77 9.92 14.95
C ASP A 142 -13.30 8.82 14.01
N ILE A 143 -13.71 9.16 12.77
CA ILE A 143 -14.17 8.17 11.78
C ILE A 143 -13.04 7.22 11.40
N ILE A 144 -11.78 7.66 11.31
CA ILE A 144 -10.67 6.75 10.98
C ILE A 144 -10.51 5.69 12.07
N GLY A 145 -10.58 6.11 13.35
CA GLY A 145 -10.54 5.20 14.49
C GLY A 145 -11.72 4.23 14.51
N GLU A 146 -12.94 4.73 14.29
CA GLU A 146 -14.16 3.90 14.23
C GLU A 146 -14.12 2.90 13.08
N ARG A 147 -13.69 3.31 11.88
CA ARG A 147 -13.55 2.44 10.70
C ARG A 147 -12.49 1.36 10.91
N LEU A 148 -11.37 1.73 11.54
CA LEU A 148 -10.35 0.74 11.90
C LEU A 148 -10.88 -0.23 12.96
N LEU A 149 -11.69 0.23 13.91
CA LEU A 149 -12.33 -0.64 14.90
C LEU A 149 -13.36 -1.59 14.27
N GLU A 150 -14.22 -1.10 13.38
CA GLU A 150 -15.12 -1.93 12.55
C GLU A 150 -14.31 -3.00 11.80
N TRP A 151 -13.18 -2.61 11.23
CA TRP A 151 -12.27 -3.53 10.56
C TRP A 151 -11.66 -4.59 11.49
N PHE A 152 -11.24 -4.25 12.71
CA PHE A 152 -10.71 -5.22 13.67
C PHE A 152 -11.75 -6.21 14.20
N THR A 153 -13.01 -5.78 14.23
CA THR A 153 -14.11 -6.54 14.85
C THR A 153 -14.93 -7.32 13.83
N SER A 154 -14.83 -7.00 12.53
CA SER A 154 -15.56 -7.68 11.44
C SER A 154 -15.15 -9.13 11.21
N ASP A 155 -16.11 -9.94 10.76
CA ASP A 155 -15.87 -11.34 10.37
C ASP A 155 -15.04 -11.40 9.07
N GLY A 156 -13.79 -11.85 9.20
CA GLY A 156 -12.83 -11.85 8.10
C GLY A 156 -11.99 -10.56 7.99
N GLY A 157 -12.13 -9.65 8.95
CA GLY A 157 -11.23 -8.53 9.18
C GLY A 157 -9.83 -8.96 9.62
N VAL A 158 -8.97 -7.99 9.95
CA VAL A 158 -7.61 -8.30 10.40
C VAL A 158 -7.58 -8.50 11.90
N HIS A 159 -7.15 -9.70 12.31
CA HIS A 159 -7.01 -10.04 13.73
C HIS A 159 -5.67 -9.59 14.34
N GLU A 160 -4.70 -9.21 13.50
CA GLU A 160 -3.35 -8.81 13.96
C GLU A 160 -2.68 -7.85 12.95
N VAL A 161 -2.30 -6.66 13.43
CA VAL A 161 -1.39 -5.76 12.71
C VAL A 161 0.01 -5.97 13.26
N HIS A 162 0.94 -6.09 12.34
CA HIS A 162 2.34 -6.41 12.63
C HIS A 162 3.25 -5.19 12.56
N ALA A 163 2.86 -4.16 11.79
CA ALA A 163 3.58 -2.90 11.73
C ALA A 163 2.67 -1.74 11.31
N VAL A 164 3.04 -0.51 11.68
CA VAL A 164 2.42 0.73 11.19
C VAL A 164 3.44 1.53 10.40
N GLY A 165 3.09 1.85 9.16
CA GLY A 165 3.85 2.74 8.29
C GLY A 165 3.24 4.14 8.32
N LEU A 166 3.98 5.12 8.83
CA LEU A 166 3.63 6.53 8.73
C LEU A 166 4.22 7.11 7.45
N VAL A 167 3.39 7.57 6.53
CA VAL A 167 3.80 8.10 5.24
C VAL A 167 3.70 9.62 5.26
N LEU A 168 4.84 10.29 5.10
CA LEU A 168 4.98 11.74 5.24
C LEU A 168 5.63 12.31 3.98
N LYS A 169 5.28 13.53 3.57
CA LYS A 169 6.03 14.22 2.52
C LYS A 169 7.37 14.70 3.09
N ALA A 170 8.43 14.59 2.32
CA ALA A 170 9.74 15.09 2.71
C ALA A 170 9.76 16.62 2.92
N SER A 171 8.82 17.35 2.31
CA SER A 171 8.62 18.78 2.53
C SER A 171 7.96 19.12 3.87
N ASP A 172 7.33 18.14 4.54
CA ASP A 172 6.66 18.35 5.81
C ASP A 172 7.71 18.31 6.94
N ASN A 173 8.14 19.49 7.35
CA ASN A 173 9.14 19.65 8.41
C ASN A 173 8.57 19.43 9.83
N ARG A 174 7.30 19.03 9.97
CA ARG A 174 6.61 18.80 11.25
C ARG A 174 5.61 17.65 11.13
N LEU A 175 5.64 16.71 12.09
CA LEU A 175 4.49 15.85 12.35
C LEU A 175 3.33 16.76 12.76
N SER A 176 2.21 16.73 12.03
CA SER A 176 1.03 17.49 12.42
C SER A 176 0.43 16.93 13.71
N ASP A 177 -0.12 17.79 14.59
CA ASP A 177 -0.83 17.35 15.79
C ASP A 177 -1.96 16.36 15.44
N ARG A 178 -2.52 16.51 14.24
CA ARG A 178 -3.51 15.63 13.63
C ARG A 178 -2.96 14.23 13.36
N LEU A 179 -1.78 14.11 12.75
CA LEU A 179 -1.13 12.80 12.57
C LEU A 179 -0.88 12.12 13.92
N ARG A 180 -0.42 12.89 14.90
CA ARG A 180 -0.17 12.38 16.24
C ARG A 180 -1.45 11.86 16.88
N TYR A 181 -2.56 12.59 16.76
CA TYR A 181 -3.87 12.14 17.25
C TYR A 181 -4.33 10.85 16.58
N VAL A 182 -4.25 10.77 15.26
CA VAL A 182 -4.60 9.55 14.49
C VAL A 182 -3.71 8.39 14.92
N PHE A 183 -2.40 8.63 15.04
CA PHE A 183 -1.45 7.63 15.49
C PHE A 183 -1.76 7.15 16.91
N ASP A 184 -1.94 8.05 17.88
CA ASP A 184 -2.23 7.70 19.28
C ASP A 184 -3.55 6.92 19.39
N SER A 185 -4.57 7.32 18.63
CA SER A 185 -5.86 6.63 18.54
C SER A 185 -5.69 5.21 17.99
N VAL A 186 -4.93 5.08 16.91
CA VAL A 186 -4.67 3.79 16.26
C VAL A 186 -3.81 2.90 17.17
N ALA A 187 -2.72 3.43 17.74
CA ALA A 187 -1.85 2.74 18.69
C ALA A 187 -2.63 2.20 19.90
N SER A 188 -3.64 2.94 20.40
CA SER A 188 -4.48 2.50 21.51
C SER A 188 -5.32 1.26 21.22
N LEU A 189 -5.59 0.95 19.95
CA LEU A 189 -6.31 -0.25 19.52
C LEU A 189 -5.42 -1.51 19.52
N PHE A 190 -4.10 -1.35 19.63
CA PHE A 190 -3.15 -2.47 19.61
C PHE A 190 -2.72 -2.88 21.00
N ARG A 191 -2.33 -4.17 21.12
CA ARG A 191 -1.71 -4.68 22.35
C ARG A 191 -0.38 -3.97 22.62
N ALA A 192 0.02 -3.96 23.88
CA ALA A 192 1.33 -3.50 24.32
C ALA A 192 2.44 -4.10 23.42
N ASN A 193 3.40 -3.26 23.03
CA ASN A 193 4.57 -3.53 22.15
C ASN A 193 4.41 -3.20 20.65
N MET A 194 3.37 -2.47 20.23
CA MET A 194 3.32 -1.95 18.85
C MET A 194 4.39 -0.88 18.58
N GLU A 195 4.83 -0.17 19.61
CA GLU A 195 5.82 0.92 19.51
C GLU A 195 7.12 0.49 18.83
N GLU A 196 7.49 -0.79 18.96
CA GLU A 196 8.70 -1.37 18.36
C GLU A 196 8.58 -1.67 16.85
N ASN A 197 7.37 -1.61 16.28
CA ASN A 197 7.10 -1.96 14.88
C ASN A 197 6.47 -0.81 14.07
N ILE A 198 6.86 0.43 14.39
CA ILE A 198 6.46 1.62 13.65
C ILE A 198 7.63 2.09 12.80
N PHE A 199 7.34 2.41 11.53
CA PHE A 199 8.32 3.02 10.65
C PHE A 199 7.73 4.24 9.96
N ALA A 200 8.53 5.31 9.87
CA ALA A 200 8.19 6.50 9.10
C ALA A 200 8.85 6.42 7.72
N LEU A 201 8.07 6.66 6.67
CA LEU A 201 8.55 6.75 5.30
C LEU A 201 8.34 8.15 4.77
N LEU A 202 9.44 8.79 4.38
CA LEU A 202 9.43 10.06 3.68
C LEU A 202 9.28 9.81 2.18
N THR A 203 8.22 10.33 1.59
CA THR A 203 7.97 10.31 0.15
C THR A 203 8.21 11.68 -0.45
N HIS A 204 8.22 11.80 -1.78
CA HIS A 204 8.51 13.07 -2.47
C HIS A 204 9.86 13.69 -2.08
N SER A 205 10.85 12.87 -1.71
CA SER A 205 12.20 13.30 -1.33
C SER A 205 13.09 13.65 -2.53
N VAL A 206 12.51 14.23 -3.59
CA VAL A 206 13.34 14.85 -4.64
C VAL A 206 13.88 16.14 -4.03
N THR A 207 14.94 16.02 -3.22
CA THR A 207 15.79 17.15 -2.88
C THR A 207 16.28 17.75 -4.19
N GLU A 208 16.21 19.07 -4.34
CA GLU A 208 16.74 19.86 -5.46
C GLU A 208 18.20 19.51 -5.78
N ALA A 209 18.42 18.40 -6.44
CA ALA A 209 19.69 17.98 -7.03
C ALA A 209 19.51 17.63 -8.52
N GLU A 210 18.34 17.94 -9.09
CA GLU A 210 18.08 17.88 -10.53
C GLU A 210 18.08 19.27 -11.19
N THR A 211 18.44 20.35 -10.48
CA THR A 211 18.56 21.71 -11.05
C THR A 211 20.00 22.09 -11.44
N LEU A 212 20.95 21.15 -11.48
CA LEU A 212 22.35 21.40 -11.90
C LEU A 212 22.85 20.44 -12.99
N ARG A 213 21.98 20.02 -13.92
CA ARG A 213 22.40 19.29 -15.14
C ARG A 213 21.84 19.83 -16.45
N THR A 214 21.44 21.09 -16.49
CA THR A 214 21.09 21.78 -17.73
C THR A 214 21.57 23.22 -17.72
N THR A 215 22.89 23.42 -17.77
CA THR A 215 23.58 24.57 -18.44
C THR A 215 25.09 24.45 -18.23
N GLU A 216 25.73 23.40 -18.74
CA GLU A 216 27.18 23.45 -19.08
C GLU A 216 27.46 23.00 -20.52
N ASP A 217 26.43 22.79 -21.33
CA ASP A 217 26.58 22.65 -22.78
C ASP A 217 25.84 23.80 -23.47
N HIS A 218 26.53 24.93 -23.62
CA HIS A 218 26.52 25.78 -24.81
C HIS A 218 27.62 26.85 -24.74
#